data_AF-A0A8J2P370-F1
#
_entry.id   AF-A0A8J2P370-F1
#
_cell.length_a   1.000
_cell.length_b   1.000
_cell.length_c   1.000
_cell.angle_alpha   90.00
_cell.angle_beta   90.00
_cell.angle_gamma   90.00
#
_symmetry.space_group_name_H-M   'P 1'
#
loop_
_entity.id
_entity.type
_entity.pdbx_description
1 polymer ?
#
loop_
_entity_poly.entity_id
_entity_poly.type
_entity_poly.pdbx_seq_one_letter_code
_entity_poly.pdbx_strand_id
1 'polypeptide(L)' 'MILQFFFSYALSDGTNREETGEFTPIDAETGIQKITGVISWTAPDGQVITLRYVADEKGYQPVGDHLPKAQ' A
#
# COMPACT_ATOMS: atom_id res chain seq x y z
N MET A 1 3.37 0.24 -22.98
CA MET A 1 4.27 1.00 -22.07
C MET A 1 3.64 0.97 -20.70
N ILE A 2 4.37 0.64 -19.63
CA ILE A 2 3.85 0.69 -18.26
C ILE A 2 4.32 2.00 -17.64
N LEU A 3 3.42 2.72 -16.97
CA LEU A 3 3.74 3.90 -16.17
C LEU A 3 3.94 3.47 -14.73
N GLN A 4 5.03 3.89 -14.10
CA GLN A 4 5.34 3.54 -12.71
C GLN A 4 5.65 4.78 -11.90
N PHE A 5 5.25 4.78 -10.64
CA PHE A 5 5.73 5.73 -9.65
C PHE A 5 6.15 4.98 -8.38
N PHE A 6 7.07 5.59 -7.65
CA PHE A 6 7.45 5.18 -6.31
C PHE A 6 7.54 6.42 -5.43
N PHE A 7 7.03 6.33 -4.21
CA PHE A 7 7.35 7.31 -3.18
C PHE A 7 7.56 6.62 -1.83
N SER A 8 8.36 7.28 -1.00
CA SER A 8 8.59 6.87 0.38
C SER A 8 8.77 8.10 1.25
N TYR A 9 8.21 8.08 2.46
CA TYR A 9 8.47 9.10 3.47
C TYR A 9 8.48 8.50 4.87
N ALA A 10 9.20 9.18 5.76
CA ALA A 10 9.23 8.91 7.18
C ALA A 10 8.90 10.19 7.94
N LEU A 11 8.09 10.08 8.98
CA LEU A 11 7.70 11.19 9.84
C LEU A 11 8.43 11.09 11.20
N SER A 12 8.54 12.22 11.90
CA SER A 12 9.20 12.29 13.20
C SER A 12 8.49 11.50 14.31
N ASP A 13 7.23 11.13 14.10
CA ASP A 13 6.45 10.28 15.01
C ASP A 13 6.74 8.77 14.85
N GLY A 14 7.67 8.40 13.97
CA GLY A 14 8.03 7.01 13.70
C GLY A 14 7.18 6.33 12.62
N THR A 15 6.23 7.06 12.00
CA THR A 15 5.47 6.56 10.87
C THR A 15 6.34 6.48 9.62
N ASN A 16 6.33 5.33 8.94
CA ASN A 16 6.98 5.14 7.65
C ASN A 16 5.95 4.68 6.63
N ARG A 17 6.05 5.20 5.40
CA ARG A 17 5.22 4.74 4.28
C ARG A 17 6.07 4.61 3.03
N GLU A 18 5.86 3.51 2.32
CA GLU A 18 6.38 3.28 0.98
C GLU A 18 5.25 2.80 0.08
N GLU A 19 5.20 3.29 -1.14
CA GLU A 19 4.17 2.95 -2.11
C GLU A 19 4.74 2.92 -3.52
N THR A 20 4.40 1.87 -4.25
CA THR A 20 4.67 1.74 -5.68
C THR A 20 3.34 1.63 -6.41
N GLY A 21 3.16 2.45 -7.43
CA GLY A 21 2.02 2.36 -8.33
C GLY A 21 2.46 1.98 -9.73
N GLU A 22 1.69 1.10 -10.35
CA GLU A 22 1.85 0.64 -11.72
C GLU A 22 0.55 0.88 -12.47
N PHE A 23 0.64 1.54 -13.62
CA PHE A 23 -0.49 1.75 -14.53
C PHE A 23 -0.15 1.22 -15.91
N THR A 24 -0.98 0.29 -16.38
CA THR A 24 -0.87 -0.32 -17.71
C THR A 24 -2.04 0.19 -18.57
N PRO A 25 -1.82 1.15 -19.48
CA PRO A 25 -2.85 1.61 -20.39
C PRO A 25 -3.35 0.47 -21.27
N ILE A 26 -4.67 0.34 -21.41
CA ILE A 26 -5.33 -0.56 -22.37
C ILE A 26 -5.66 0.22 -23.64
N ASP A 27 -6.16 1.45 -23.49
CA ASP A 27 -6.46 2.38 -24.58
C ASP A 27 -6.17 3.84 -24.15
N ALA A 28 -6.71 4.83 -24.88
CA ALA A 28 -6.48 6.26 -24.61
C ALA A 28 -7.16 6.76 -23.33
N GLU A 29 -8.20 6.08 -22.84
CA GLU A 29 -9.04 6.48 -21.72
C GLU A 29 -9.00 5.47 -20.56
N THR A 30 -8.60 4.23 -20.81
CA THR A 30 -8.66 3.13 -19.83
C THR A 30 -7.31 2.43 -19.62
N GLY A 31 -7.16 1.80 -18.45
CA GLY A 31 -6.00 1.01 -18.10
C GLY A 31 -6.15 0.28 -16.78
N ILE A 32 -5.23 -0.65 -16.52
CA ILE A 32 -5.16 -1.41 -15.27
C ILE A 32 -4.25 -0.67 -14.31
N GLN A 33 -4.75 -0.38 -13.11
CA GLN A 33 -3.97 0.20 -12.03
C GLN A 33 -3.72 -0.84 -10.95
N LYS A 34 -2.47 -0.91 -10.50
CA LYS A 34 -2.06 -1.71 -9.35
C LYS A 34 -1.23 -0.85 -8.42
N ILE A 35 -1.56 -0.86 -7.13
CA ILE A 35 -0.79 -0.18 -6.08
C ILE A 35 -0.35 -1.23 -5.07
N THR A 36 0.92 -1.20 -4.71
CA THR A 36 1.45 -1.97 -3.59
C THR A 36 2.07 -1.00 -2.60
N GLY A 37 1.74 -1.16 -1.32
CA GLY A 37 2.30 -0.29 -0.29
C GLY A 37 2.55 -1.00 1.02
N VAL A 38 3.41 -0.38 1.81
CA VAL A 38 3.64 -0.70 3.22
C VAL A 38 3.59 0.59 4.02
N ILE A 39 2.87 0.53 5.13
CA ILE A 39 2.85 1.58 6.13
C ILE A 39 3.14 0.96 7.49
N SER A 40 4.04 1.57 8.25
CA SER A 40 4.31 1.19 9.63
C SER A 40 4.21 2.40 10.55
N TRP A 41 3.73 2.17 11.76
CA TRP A 41 3.60 3.20 12.79
C TRP A 41 3.71 2.57 14.17
N THR A 42 4.06 3.38 15.17
CA THR A 42 4.09 2.95 16.57
C THR A 42 2.70 3.19 17.19
N ALA A 43 2.09 2.14 17.70
CA ALA A 43 0.83 2.22 18.43
C ALA A 43 1.02 2.81 19.84
N PRO A 44 -0.06 3.28 20.50
CA PRO A 44 0.03 3.88 21.84
C PRO A 44 0.62 2.97 22.93
N ASP A 45 0.61 1.66 22.73
CA ASP A 45 1.21 0.65 23.61
C ASP A 45 2.70 0.40 23.33
N GLY A 46 3.28 1.10 22.35
CA GLY A 46 4.68 0.96 21.92
C GLY A 46 4.91 -0.14 20.88
N GLN A 47 3.88 -0.87 20.46
CA GLN A 47 4.00 -1.88 19.40
C GLN A 47 4.17 -1.22 18.04
N VAL A 48 5.16 -1.67 17.25
CA VAL A 48 5.25 -1.28 15.84
C VAL A 48 4.23 -2.10 15.04
N ILE A 49 3.24 -1.43 14.49
CA ILE A 49 2.26 -2.01 13.59
C ILE A 49 2.78 -1.88 12.16
N THR A 50 2.70 -2.95 11.38
CA THR A 50 2.98 -2.94 9.95
C THR A 50 1.72 -3.38 9.20
N LEU A 51 1.34 -2.59 8.20
CA LEU A 51 0.27 -2.87 7.26
C LEU A 51 0.86 -2.89 5.85
N ARG A 52 0.74 -4.03 5.18
CA ARG A 52 1.03 -4.19 3.76
C ARG A 52 -0.29 -4.25 3.00
N TYR A 53 -0.32 -3.80 1.77
CA TYR A 53 -1.51 -3.93 0.95
C TYR A 53 -1.21 -4.02 -0.53
N VAL A 54 -2.13 -4.66 -1.25
CA VAL A 54 -2.24 -4.62 -2.71
C VAL A 54 -3.62 -4.06 -3.06
N ALA A 55 -3.68 -3.06 -3.93
CA ALA A 55 -4.92 -2.57 -4.52
C ALA A 55 -4.85 -2.79 -6.03
N ASP A 56 -5.76 -3.60 -6.55
CA ASP A 56 -5.88 -3.92 -7.97
C ASP A 56 -7.36 -4.13 -8.35
N GLU A 57 -7.64 -4.78 -9.48
CA GLU A 57 -8.99 -5.09 -9.96
C GLU A 57 -9.82 -5.93 -8.97
N LYS A 58 -9.17 -6.66 -8.04
CA LYS A 58 -9.84 -7.42 -6.98
C LYS A 58 -10.11 -6.58 -5.73
N GLY A 59 -9.83 -5.28 -5.79
CA GLY A 59 -10.00 -4.34 -4.69
C GLY A 59 -8.80 -4.30 -3.75
N TYR A 60 -9.02 -3.69 -2.59
CA TYR A 60 -8.02 -3.49 -1.55
C TYR A 60 -7.82 -4.74 -0.70
N GLN A 61 -6.59 -5.26 -0.68
CA GLN A 61 -6.20 -6.52 -0.03
C GLN A 61 -5.14 -6.21 1.03
N PRO A 62 -5.54 -5.86 2.26
CA PRO A 62 -4.61 -5.56 3.34
C PRO A 62 -4.10 -6.81 4.04
N VAL A 63 -2.85 -6.77 4.48
CA VAL A 63 -2.16 -7.81 5.25
C VAL A 63 -1.44 -7.16 6.42
N GLY A 64 -1.79 -7.57 7.63
CA GLY A 64 -1.16 -7.12 8.86
C GLY A 64 -1.67 -7.93 10.05
N ASP A 65 -0.80 -8.17 11.03
CA ASP A 65 -1.10 -9.04 12.18
C ASP A 65 -2.26 -8.52 13.05
N HIS A 66 -2.50 -7.21 13.00
CA HIS A 66 -3.56 -6.50 13.72
C HIS A 66 -4.93 -6.56 13.02
N LEU A 67 -5.01 -7.09 11.79
CA LEU A 67 -6.25 -7.15 11.05
C LEU A 67 -7.11 -8.34 11.50
N PRO A 68 -8.45 -8.21 11.48
CA PRO A 68 -9.33 -9.35 11.61
C PRO A 68 -8.98 -10.39 10.56
N LYS A 69 -8.69 -11.62 10.99
CA LYS A 69 -8.57 -12.73 10.06
C LYS A 69 -9.98 -13.09 9.60
N ALA A 70 -10.19 -13.17 8.29
CA ALA A 70 -11.44 -13.75 7.77
C ALA A 70 -11.58 -15.16 8.38
N GLN A 71 -12.71 -15.38 9.04
CA GLN A 71 -13.01 -16.62 9.75
C GLN A 71 -13.31 -17.77 8.79
#